data_AF-A0A3A5KYJ1-F1
#
_entry.id   AF-A0A3A5KYJ1-F1
#
_cell.length_a   1.000
_cell.length_b   1.000
_cell.length_c   1.000
_cell.angle_alpha   90.00
_cell.angle_beta   90.00
_cell.angle_gamma   90.00
#
_symmetry.space_group_name_H-M   'P 1'
#
loop_
_entity.id
_entity.type
_entity.pdbx_description
1 polymer ?
#
loop_
_entity_poly.entity_id
_entity_poly.type
_entity_poly.pdbx_seq_one_letter_code
_entity_poly.pdbx_strand_id
1 'polypeptide(L)'
;MATMENERASRFPDAELKARAAWHYYVEGLTQERISEILGIGRIKVHRILSAAREEGVVQFRIRDSVVECVQLEESLKQRFGLSQAVVVPSAADRSNAPLMIGHAAATYLADNVNIGDVIALGWGRTLKFAIKELPRRPIARTTVVSMLGGLTHAQPLNPTESAWEFAEKIGAECFLLPVPVYADRPEQRDAFMSQRSVQDVVFRARRANIAVLSVGSFSNDSPIANYGFIKPSELEELQAAGAVGDILCHFIDAEGRPVDHEVNRRVCAYPLQDLSDIPSIILVSGGQEKVAIMRAALANTKISVLITDEDAAKGLLSR
;
A
#
# COMPACT_ATOMS: atom_id res chain seq x y z
N MET A 1 35.39 33.07 3.97
CA MET A 1 34.95 31.92 3.15
C MET A 1 33.70 31.26 3.73
N ALA A 2 33.66 30.86 5.01
CA ALA A 2 32.47 30.25 5.65
C ALA A 2 31.20 31.13 5.62
N THR A 3 31.33 32.45 5.60
CA THR A 3 30.19 33.39 5.55
C THR A 3 29.49 33.46 4.18
N MET A 4 30.21 33.22 3.07
CA MET A 4 29.64 33.23 1.71
C MET A 4 28.97 31.90 1.34
N GLU A 5 29.40 30.78 1.94
CA GLU A 5 28.76 29.46 1.78
C GLU A 5 27.36 29.44 2.40
N ASN A 6 27.16 30.15 3.51
CA ASN A 6 25.87 30.19 4.21
C ASN A 6 24.84 31.10 3.52
N GLU A 7 25.28 32.12 2.76
CA GLU A 7 24.40 33.02 2.02
C GLU A 7 23.83 32.41 0.72
N ARG A 8 24.56 31.50 0.05
CA ARG A 8 24.07 30.85 -1.19
C ARG A 8 22.99 29.79 -0.91
N ALA A 9 23.13 29.05 0.19
CA ALA A 9 22.13 28.08 0.64
C ALA A 9 20.81 28.74 1.08
N SER A 10 20.84 30.04 1.45
CA SER A 10 19.70 30.85 1.89
C SER A 10 18.78 31.32 0.73
N ARG A 11 19.18 31.07 -0.53
CA ARG A 11 18.53 31.68 -1.71
C ARG A 11 17.28 30.95 -2.19
N PHE A 12 17.08 29.70 -1.79
CA PHE A 12 15.98 28.85 -2.25
C PHE A 12 15.25 28.21 -1.05
N PRO A 13 13.91 28.16 -1.04
CA PRO A 13 13.17 27.30 -0.14
C PRO A 13 13.64 25.84 -0.24
N ASP A 14 13.62 25.08 0.86
CA ASP A 14 14.15 23.70 0.90
C ASP A 14 13.57 22.78 -0.18
N ALA A 15 12.29 22.97 -0.55
CA ALA A 15 11.65 22.24 -1.64
C ALA A 15 12.25 22.56 -3.02
N GLU A 16 12.56 23.84 -3.28
CA GLU A 16 13.17 24.25 -4.55
C GLU A 16 14.62 23.79 -4.64
N LEU A 17 15.38 23.90 -3.54
CA LEU A 17 16.76 23.41 -3.48
C LEU A 17 16.82 21.89 -3.78
N LYS A 18 15.86 21.13 -3.26
CA LYS A 18 15.71 19.70 -3.50
C LYS A 18 15.40 19.37 -4.96
N ALA A 19 14.42 20.06 -5.54
CA ALA A 19 14.07 19.88 -6.94
C ALA A 19 15.25 20.22 -7.88
N ARG A 20 15.98 21.31 -7.63
CA ARG A 20 17.17 21.69 -8.41
C ARG A 20 18.29 20.66 -8.31
N ALA A 21 18.62 20.21 -7.09
CA ALA A 21 19.65 19.18 -6.89
C ALA A 21 19.30 17.89 -7.64
N ALA A 22 18.04 17.45 -7.55
CA ALA A 22 17.54 16.30 -8.28
C ALA A 22 17.63 16.46 -9.80
N TRP A 23 17.27 17.63 -10.34
CA TRP A 23 17.35 17.90 -11.78
C TRP A 23 18.78 17.83 -12.30
N HIS A 24 19.71 18.53 -11.63
CA HIS A 24 21.13 18.49 -11.99
C HIS A 24 21.72 17.07 -11.93
N TYR A 25 21.27 16.25 -10.98
CA TYR A 25 21.79 14.89 -10.83
C TYR A 25 21.17 13.90 -11.85
N TYR A 26 19.84 13.79 -11.88
CA TYR A 26 19.15 12.73 -12.63
C TYR A 26 18.85 13.09 -14.08
N VAL A 27 18.71 14.38 -14.41
CA VAL A 27 18.40 14.84 -15.78
C VAL A 27 19.66 15.29 -16.51
N GLU A 28 20.50 16.10 -15.86
CA GLU A 28 21.75 16.59 -16.47
C GLU A 28 22.95 15.64 -16.29
N GLY A 29 22.89 14.70 -15.35
CA GLY A 29 23.97 13.75 -15.11
C GLY A 29 25.19 14.32 -14.38
N LEU A 30 25.04 15.44 -13.65
CA LEU A 30 26.14 16.08 -12.93
C LEU A 30 26.55 15.28 -11.68
N THR A 31 27.84 15.35 -11.32
CA THR A 31 28.34 14.75 -10.07
C THR A 31 27.87 15.53 -8.85
N GLN A 32 27.77 14.86 -7.69
CA GLN A 32 27.41 15.53 -6.43
C GLN A 32 28.38 16.65 -6.05
N GLU A 33 29.65 16.53 -6.46
CA GLU A 33 30.67 17.57 -6.30
C GLU A 33 30.32 18.78 -7.16
N ARG A 34 30.02 18.61 -8.44
CA ARG A 34 29.61 19.73 -9.29
C ARG A 34 28.32 20.40 -8.81
N ILE A 35 27.37 19.61 -8.30
CA ILE A 35 26.13 20.13 -7.70
C ILE A 35 26.42 20.94 -6.44
N SER A 36 27.37 20.50 -5.60
CA SER A 36 27.79 21.24 -4.40
C SER A 36 28.31 22.64 -4.74
N GLU A 37 29.09 22.76 -5.82
CA GLU A 37 29.61 24.03 -6.33
C GLU A 37 28.50 24.94 -6.90
N ILE A 38 27.61 24.37 -7.71
CA ILE A 38 26.50 25.10 -8.35
C ILE A 38 25.53 25.65 -7.31
N LEU A 39 25.14 24.82 -6.34
CA LEU A 39 24.13 25.16 -5.33
C LEU A 39 24.73 25.82 -4.08
N GLY A 40 26.06 25.84 -3.94
CA GLY A 40 26.75 26.41 -2.79
C GLY A 40 26.43 25.69 -1.48
N ILE A 41 26.26 24.37 -1.52
CA ILE A 41 25.95 23.54 -0.35
C ILE A 41 26.95 22.39 -0.24
N GLY A 42 27.31 21.97 0.98
CA GLY A 42 28.26 20.87 1.16
C GLY A 42 27.80 19.54 0.53
N ARG A 43 28.74 18.74 0.04
CA ARG A 43 28.49 17.43 -0.62
C ARG A 43 27.62 16.48 0.21
N ILE A 44 27.79 16.45 1.54
CA ILE A 44 26.95 15.65 2.45
C ILE A 44 25.49 16.12 2.40
N LYS A 45 25.26 17.44 2.33
CA LYS A 45 23.91 18.01 2.19
C LYS A 45 23.32 17.68 0.82
N VAL A 46 24.10 17.72 -0.26
CA VAL A 46 23.67 17.26 -1.60
C VAL A 46 23.22 15.80 -1.54
N HIS A 47 24.04 14.91 -0.99
CA HIS A 47 23.68 13.49 -0.84
C HIS A 47 22.37 13.33 -0.07
N ARG A 48 22.24 13.95 1.10
CA ARG A 48 21.02 13.87 1.92
C ARG A 48 19.79 14.40 1.19
N ILE A 49 19.93 15.51 0.45
CA ILE A 49 18.84 16.09 -0.33
C ILE A 49 18.44 15.18 -1.48
N LEU A 50 19.39 14.55 -2.18
CA LEU A 50 19.09 13.60 -3.26
C LEU A 50 18.40 12.34 -2.71
N SER A 51 18.87 11.80 -1.59
CA SER A 51 18.19 10.70 -0.87
C SER A 51 16.77 11.10 -0.49
N ALA A 52 16.59 12.26 0.15
CA ALA A 52 15.27 12.78 0.51
C ALA A 52 14.38 13.04 -0.72
N ALA A 53 14.94 13.50 -1.85
CA ALA A 53 14.20 13.71 -3.09
C ALA A 53 13.63 12.41 -3.65
N ARG A 54 14.37 11.30 -3.55
CA ARG A 54 13.86 9.97 -3.91
C ARG A 54 12.84 9.48 -2.89
N GLU A 55 13.16 9.56 -1.60
CA GLU A 55 12.31 9.05 -0.53
C GLU A 55 10.96 9.77 -0.47
N GLU A 56 10.93 11.08 -0.73
CA GLU A 56 9.72 11.90 -0.70
C GLU A 56 8.94 11.93 -2.02
N GLY A 57 9.40 11.23 -3.06
CA GLY A 57 8.71 11.18 -4.36
C GLY A 57 8.88 12.43 -5.23
N VAL A 58 9.85 13.31 -4.92
CA VAL A 58 10.21 14.45 -5.78
C VAL A 58 10.81 13.97 -7.10
N VAL A 59 11.45 12.80 -7.09
CA VAL A 59 11.97 12.13 -8.27
C VAL A 59 11.23 10.82 -8.49
N GLN A 60 10.60 10.69 -9.65
CA GLN A 60 9.94 9.47 -10.09
C GLN A 60 10.64 8.91 -11.32
N PHE A 61 10.87 7.60 -11.33
CA PHE A 61 11.48 6.91 -12.47
C PHE A 61 10.39 6.23 -13.29
N ARG A 62 10.37 6.51 -14.60
CA ARG A 62 9.53 5.77 -15.55
C ARG A 62 10.43 4.98 -16.49
N ILE A 63 10.46 3.67 -16.30
CA ILE A 63 11.13 2.74 -17.21
C ILE A 63 10.12 2.36 -18.30
N ARG A 64 10.46 2.59 -19.57
CA ARG A 64 9.53 2.35 -20.70
C ARG A 64 9.55 0.91 -21.21
N ASP A 65 10.65 0.20 -21.00
CA ASP A 65 10.82 -1.18 -21.46
C ASP A 65 10.44 -2.16 -20.36
N SER A 66 9.72 -3.22 -20.73
CA SER A 66 9.34 -4.30 -19.84
C SER A 66 10.44 -5.35 -19.76
N VAL A 67 10.68 -5.89 -18.56
CA VAL A 67 11.50 -7.10 -18.43
C VAL A 67 10.71 -8.28 -18.99
N VAL A 68 11.24 -8.93 -20.02
CA VAL A 68 10.55 -10.03 -20.76
C VAL A 68 10.05 -11.12 -19.81
N GLU A 69 10.86 -11.50 -18.82
CA GLU A 69 10.47 -12.51 -17.82
C GLU A 69 9.27 -12.07 -16.98
N CYS A 70 9.18 -10.79 -16.59
CA CYS A 70 8.02 -10.27 -15.85
C CYS A 70 6.74 -10.37 -16.69
N VAL A 71 6.80 -10.04 -17.99
CA VAL A 71 5.64 -10.16 -18.89
C VAL A 71 5.16 -11.60 -19.02
N GLN A 72 6.09 -12.56 -19.08
CA GLN A 72 5.74 -13.99 -19.10
C GLN A 72 5.08 -14.45 -17.79
N LEU A 73 5.55 -13.93 -16.65
CA LEU A 73 4.95 -14.18 -15.34
C LEU A 73 3.55 -13.58 -15.24
N GLU A 74 3.32 -12.37 -15.75
CA GLU A 74 2.00 -11.72 -15.80
C GLU A 74 0.98 -12.59 -16.55
N GLU A 75 1.32 -13.05 -17.76
CA GLU A 75 0.44 -13.92 -18.54
C GLU A 75 0.20 -15.27 -17.83
N SER A 76 1.22 -15.85 -17.22
CA SER A 76 1.10 -17.11 -16.48
C SER A 76 0.18 -16.96 -15.24
N LEU A 77 0.29 -15.84 -14.51
CA LEU A 77 -0.57 -15.54 -13.36
C LEU A 77 -2.02 -15.34 -13.80
N LYS A 78 -2.25 -14.58 -14.87
CA LYS A 78 -3.59 -14.39 -15.45
C LYS A 78 -4.23 -15.71 -15.82
N GLN A 79 -3.50 -16.59 -16.51
CA GLN A 79 -4.01 -17.91 -16.92
C GLN A 79 -4.28 -18.83 -15.72
N ARG A 80 -3.37 -18.88 -14.73
CA ARG A 80 -3.52 -19.79 -13.58
C ARG A 80 -4.65 -19.39 -12.64
N PHE A 81 -4.82 -18.09 -12.40
CA PHE A 81 -5.75 -17.57 -11.37
C PHE A 81 -6.98 -16.87 -11.96
N GLY A 82 -7.12 -16.81 -13.28
CA GLY A 82 -8.26 -16.16 -13.94
C GLY A 82 -8.27 -14.64 -13.76
N LEU A 83 -7.10 -14.02 -13.58
CA LEU A 83 -6.99 -12.57 -13.38
C LEU A 83 -7.30 -11.84 -14.69
N SER A 84 -8.01 -10.72 -14.58
CA SER A 84 -8.18 -9.80 -15.70
C SER A 84 -6.85 -9.15 -16.07
N GLN A 85 -6.04 -8.80 -15.07
CA GLN A 85 -4.72 -8.20 -15.24
C GLN A 85 -3.76 -8.67 -14.15
N ALA A 86 -2.48 -8.76 -14.50
CA ALA A 86 -1.39 -8.93 -13.57
C ALA A 86 -0.29 -7.93 -13.94
N VAL A 87 0.36 -7.36 -12.94
CA VAL A 87 1.53 -6.49 -13.09
C VAL A 87 2.64 -7.07 -12.23
N VAL A 88 3.76 -7.44 -12.85
CA VAL A 88 4.92 -8.03 -12.16
C VAL A 88 6.10 -7.08 -12.31
N VAL A 89 6.65 -6.65 -11.17
CA VAL A 89 7.90 -5.89 -11.14
C VAL A 89 9.10 -6.80 -10.88
N PRO A 90 10.31 -6.44 -11.36
CA PRO A 90 11.52 -7.18 -11.03
C PRO A 90 11.72 -7.28 -9.51
N SER A 91 12.27 -8.42 -9.06
CA SER A 91 12.60 -8.61 -7.66
C SER A 91 13.59 -7.55 -7.18
N ALA A 92 13.35 -7.00 -6.00
CA ALA A 92 14.26 -6.04 -5.41
C ALA A 92 15.57 -6.75 -4.98
N ALA A 93 16.72 -6.14 -5.26
CA ALA A 93 18.02 -6.65 -4.82
C ALA A 93 18.10 -6.76 -3.28
N ASP A 94 17.46 -5.82 -2.59
CA ASP A 94 17.17 -5.89 -1.15
C ASP A 94 15.66 -6.10 -0.97
N ARG A 95 15.28 -7.24 -0.38
CA ARG A 95 13.89 -7.64 -0.17
C ARG A 95 13.08 -6.62 0.63
N SER A 96 13.72 -5.83 1.50
CA SER A 96 13.04 -4.77 2.26
C SER A 96 12.44 -3.68 1.35
N ASN A 97 12.92 -3.55 0.12
CA ASN A 97 12.42 -2.61 -0.88
C ASN A 97 11.27 -3.16 -1.73
N ALA A 98 10.88 -4.43 -1.61
CA ALA A 98 9.77 -4.99 -2.39
C ALA A 98 8.47 -4.16 -2.26
N PRO A 99 8.04 -3.70 -1.06
CA PRO A 99 6.87 -2.84 -0.92
C PRO A 99 6.95 -1.52 -1.70
N LEU A 100 8.15 -0.93 -1.80
CA LEU A 100 8.38 0.30 -2.56
C LEU A 100 8.23 0.04 -4.07
N MET A 101 8.91 -0.99 -4.59
CA MET A 101 8.89 -1.33 -6.01
C MET A 101 7.49 -1.68 -6.51
N ILE A 102 6.76 -2.51 -5.75
CA ILE A 102 5.37 -2.88 -6.04
C ILE A 102 4.47 -1.63 -5.92
N GLY A 103 4.73 -0.78 -4.92
CA GLY A 103 4.03 0.49 -4.72
C GLY A 103 4.09 1.40 -5.95
N HIS A 104 5.25 1.57 -6.58
CA HIS A 104 5.39 2.36 -7.82
C HIS A 104 4.53 1.81 -8.98
N ALA A 105 4.54 0.49 -9.17
CA ALA A 105 3.71 -0.14 -10.20
C ALA A 105 2.21 0.03 -9.89
N ALA A 106 1.82 -0.12 -8.63
CA ALA A 106 0.45 0.12 -8.19
C ALA A 106 0.01 1.58 -8.37
N ALA A 107 0.87 2.55 -8.08
CA ALA A 107 0.59 3.96 -8.32
C ALA A 107 0.30 4.24 -9.80
N THR A 108 1.13 3.68 -10.69
CA THR A 108 0.94 3.80 -12.14
C THR A 108 -0.37 3.16 -12.58
N TYR A 109 -0.62 1.93 -12.11
CA TYR A 109 -1.85 1.21 -12.41
C TYR A 109 -3.10 2.00 -11.98
N LEU A 110 -3.12 2.50 -10.74
CA LEU A 110 -4.25 3.24 -10.19
C LEU A 110 -4.45 4.57 -10.92
N ALA A 111 -3.38 5.27 -11.28
CA ALA A 111 -3.48 6.53 -12.04
C ALA A 111 -4.12 6.36 -13.44
N ASP A 112 -3.96 5.18 -14.03
CA ASP A 112 -4.49 4.86 -15.36
C ASP A 112 -5.88 4.21 -15.32
N ASN A 113 -6.25 3.57 -14.21
CA ASN A 113 -7.47 2.75 -14.11
C ASN A 113 -8.55 3.30 -13.19
N VAL A 114 -8.29 4.35 -12.40
CA VAL A 114 -9.35 5.07 -11.68
C VAL A 114 -10.06 6.03 -12.63
N ASN A 115 -11.38 5.93 -12.68
CA ASN A 115 -12.26 6.63 -13.60
C ASN A 115 -13.25 7.57 -12.88
N ILE A 116 -13.90 8.41 -13.67
CA ILE A 116 -14.97 9.31 -13.20
C ILE A 116 -16.11 8.48 -12.59
N GLY A 117 -16.51 8.83 -11.38
CA GLY A 117 -17.62 8.15 -10.69
C GLY A 117 -17.24 6.94 -9.86
N ASP A 118 -15.96 6.54 -9.84
CA ASP A 118 -15.53 5.36 -9.09
C ASP A 118 -15.72 5.56 -7.57
N VAL A 119 -16.22 4.50 -6.93
CA VAL A 119 -16.26 4.35 -5.48
C VAL A 119 -15.20 3.31 -5.10
N ILE A 120 -14.19 3.76 -4.38
CA ILE A 120 -12.97 3.01 -4.11
C ILE A 120 -12.94 2.62 -2.63
N ALA A 121 -13.05 1.33 -2.35
CA ALA A 121 -12.85 0.78 -1.02
C ALA A 121 -11.33 0.54 -0.82
N LEU A 122 -10.73 1.29 0.10
CA LEU A 122 -9.29 1.26 0.33
C LEU A 122 -8.96 0.46 1.59
N GLY A 123 -8.13 -0.56 1.42
CA GLY A 123 -7.47 -1.27 2.51
C GLY A 123 -6.31 -0.45 3.09
N TRP A 124 -5.30 -1.15 3.60
CA TRP A 124 -4.11 -0.51 4.15
C TRP A 124 -2.89 -1.41 4.01
N GLY A 125 -1.72 -0.90 4.35
CA GLY A 125 -0.46 -1.66 4.37
C GLY A 125 0.72 -0.87 3.84
N ARG A 126 1.94 -1.33 4.14
CA ARG A 126 3.19 -0.68 3.72
C ARG A 126 3.25 -0.47 2.20
N THR A 127 2.91 -1.50 1.43
CA THR A 127 2.91 -1.44 -0.04
C THR A 127 1.89 -0.42 -0.57
N LEU A 128 0.69 -0.36 0.03
CA LEU A 128 -0.32 0.64 -0.35
C LEU A 128 0.11 2.05 0.01
N LYS A 129 0.75 2.27 1.18
CA LYS A 129 1.28 3.58 1.55
C LYS A 129 2.30 4.09 0.53
N PHE A 130 3.19 3.23 0.03
CA PHE A 130 4.08 3.59 -1.08
C PHE A 130 3.32 3.91 -2.37
N ALA A 131 2.33 3.09 -2.75
CA ALA A 131 1.51 3.36 -3.92
C ALA A 131 0.79 4.72 -3.84
N ILE A 132 0.19 5.01 -2.69
CA ILE A 132 -0.50 6.29 -2.43
C ILE A 132 0.51 7.43 -2.52
N LYS A 133 1.68 7.33 -1.89
CA LYS A 133 2.73 8.35 -1.93
C LYS A 133 3.25 8.66 -3.33
N GLU A 134 3.27 7.67 -4.21
CA GLU A 134 3.74 7.80 -5.60
C GLU A 134 2.64 8.21 -6.59
N LEU A 135 1.37 8.09 -6.19
CA LEU A 135 0.25 8.47 -7.05
C LEU A 135 0.31 9.98 -7.40
N PRO A 136 0.21 10.36 -8.69
CA PRO A 136 0.22 11.76 -9.08
C PRO A 136 -1.02 12.48 -8.56
N ARG A 137 -0.87 13.75 -8.23
CA ARG A 137 -2.02 14.62 -7.92
C ARG A 137 -2.78 14.93 -9.20
N ARG A 138 -3.93 14.29 -9.38
CA ARG A 138 -4.79 14.44 -10.54
C ARG A 138 -6.25 14.29 -10.10
N PRO A 139 -7.00 15.39 -9.94
CA PRO A 139 -8.42 15.31 -9.62
C PRO A 139 -9.20 14.51 -10.66
N ILE A 140 -10.03 13.59 -10.20
CA ILE A 140 -10.92 12.75 -11.01
C ILE A 140 -12.34 13.07 -10.53
N ALA A 141 -13.21 13.48 -11.47
CA ALA A 141 -14.53 13.97 -11.08
C ALA A 141 -15.39 12.85 -10.47
N ARG A 142 -16.19 13.20 -9.46
CA ARG A 142 -17.22 12.33 -8.86
C ARG A 142 -16.68 11.03 -8.26
N THR A 143 -15.41 10.97 -7.88
CA THR A 143 -14.85 9.82 -7.19
C THR A 143 -15.08 9.89 -5.69
N THR A 144 -15.22 8.73 -5.07
CA THR A 144 -15.35 8.57 -3.63
C THR A 144 -14.35 7.52 -3.14
N VAL A 145 -13.72 7.78 -2.00
CA VAL A 145 -12.83 6.86 -1.30
C VAL A 145 -13.45 6.49 0.04
N VAL A 146 -13.49 5.21 0.36
CA VAL A 146 -14.03 4.69 1.62
C VAL A 146 -12.97 3.83 2.30
N SER A 147 -12.59 4.18 3.53
CA SER A 147 -11.68 3.34 4.33
C SER A 147 -12.38 2.03 4.70
N MET A 148 -11.73 0.90 4.43
CA MET A 148 -12.24 -0.43 4.79
C MET A 148 -11.90 -0.83 6.22
N LEU A 149 -11.04 -0.08 6.91
CA LEU A 149 -10.64 -0.38 8.29
C LEU A 149 -10.96 0.78 9.22
N GLY A 150 -11.22 0.40 10.48
CA GLY A 150 -11.18 1.32 11.60
C GLY A 150 -9.81 1.99 11.75
N GLY A 151 -9.79 3.09 12.49
CA GLY A 151 -8.58 3.85 12.79
C GLY A 151 -7.70 3.19 13.85
N LEU A 152 -6.46 3.69 13.94
CA LEU A 152 -5.54 3.36 15.02
C LEU A 152 -5.73 4.34 16.18
N THR A 153 -5.60 3.85 17.42
CA THR A 153 -5.65 4.68 18.64
C THR A 153 -4.37 5.48 18.84
N HIS A 154 -3.25 4.99 18.30
CA HIS A 154 -1.97 5.69 18.24
C HIS A 154 -1.59 5.97 16.79
N ALA A 155 -1.34 7.23 16.47
CA ALA A 155 -0.96 7.65 15.13
C ALA A 155 0.44 7.12 14.80
N GLN A 156 0.52 6.25 13.80
CA GLN A 156 1.76 5.67 13.26
C GLN A 156 1.95 6.12 11.81
N PRO A 157 3.18 6.11 11.26
CA PRO A 157 3.43 6.45 9.85
C PRO A 157 2.63 5.62 8.84
N LEU A 158 2.22 4.40 9.22
CA LEU A 158 1.24 3.60 8.50
C LEU A 158 -0.10 3.66 9.24
N ASN A 159 -1.06 4.39 8.69
CA ASN A 159 -2.38 4.57 9.30
C ASN A 159 -3.48 4.40 8.23
N PRO A 160 -4.50 3.56 8.43
CA PRO A 160 -5.60 3.39 7.48
C PRO A 160 -6.32 4.71 7.16
N THR A 161 -6.60 5.52 8.18
CA THR A 161 -7.29 6.80 8.06
C THR A 161 -6.48 7.79 7.21
N GLU A 162 -5.18 7.89 7.49
CA GLU A 162 -4.28 8.76 6.73
C GLU A 162 -4.13 8.28 5.29
N SER A 163 -4.04 6.95 5.08
CA SER A 163 -3.93 6.35 3.74
C SER A 163 -5.17 6.67 2.89
N ALA A 164 -6.37 6.52 3.45
CA ALA A 164 -7.62 6.87 2.78
C ALA A 164 -7.71 8.37 2.49
N TRP A 165 -7.33 9.22 3.45
CA TRP A 165 -7.33 10.65 3.27
C TRP A 165 -6.34 11.13 2.19
N GLU A 166 -5.09 10.66 2.24
CA GLU A 166 -4.05 11.04 1.28
C GLU A 166 -4.39 10.55 -0.13
N PHE A 167 -4.92 9.33 -0.27
CA PHE A 167 -5.38 8.83 -1.56
C PHE A 167 -6.52 9.70 -2.12
N ALA A 168 -7.51 10.03 -1.29
CA ALA A 168 -8.61 10.91 -1.69
C ALA A 168 -8.13 12.32 -2.09
N GLU A 169 -7.20 12.91 -1.34
CA GLU A 169 -6.60 14.21 -1.66
C GLU A 169 -5.94 14.18 -3.05
N LYS A 170 -5.17 13.14 -3.34
CA LYS A 170 -4.45 13.02 -4.61
C LYS A 170 -5.35 12.92 -5.82
N ILE A 171 -6.50 12.26 -5.69
CA ILE A 171 -7.49 12.13 -6.77
C ILE A 171 -8.65 13.11 -6.67
N GLY A 172 -8.65 14.03 -5.70
CA GLY A 172 -9.74 14.99 -5.49
C GLY A 172 -11.10 14.36 -5.17
N ALA A 173 -11.10 13.21 -4.48
CA ALA A 173 -12.31 12.47 -4.12
C ALA A 173 -12.93 12.93 -2.80
N GLU A 174 -14.24 12.67 -2.63
CA GLU A 174 -14.84 12.62 -1.30
C GLU A 174 -14.24 11.45 -0.49
N CYS A 175 -14.03 11.64 0.81
CA CYS A 175 -13.44 10.61 1.68
C CYS A 175 -14.38 10.26 2.84
N PHE A 176 -14.67 8.98 3.00
CA PHE A 176 -15.44 8.43 4.11
C PHE A 176 -14.55 7.50 4.94
N LEU A 177 -14.42 7.82 6.22
CA LEU A 177 -13.57 7.10 7.17
C LEU A 177 -14.45 6.23 8.06
N LEU A 178 -13.96 5.06 8.47
CA LEU A 178 -14.65 4.18 9.42
C LEU A 178 -14.25 4.59 10.85
N PRO A 179 -15.09 5.33 11.61
CA PRO A 179 -14.67 6.04 12.81
C PRO A 179 -14.74 5.16 14.07
N VAL A 180 -14.08 4.01 14.02
CA VAL A 180 -14.04 2.97 15.07
C VAL A 180 -12.62 2.45 15.22
N PRO A 181 -12.20 1.83 16.34
CA PRO A 181 -10.89 1.22 16.43
C PRO A 181 -10.80 0.00 15.51
N VAL A 182 -9.66 -0.24 14.85
CA VAL A 182 -9.47 -1.42 13.98
C VAL A 182 -9.72 -2.76 14.71
N TYR A 183 -9.35 -2.84 15.99
CA TYR A 183 -9.71 -3.94 16.89
C TYR A 183 -10.44 -3.39 18.12
N ALA A 184 -11.58 -3.98 18.46
CA ALA A 184 -12.20 -3.81 19.76
C ALA A 184 -11.52 -4.71 20.82
N ASP A 185 -11.76 -4.44 22.10
CA ASP A 185 -11.25 -5.32 23.16
C ASP A 185 -12.06 -6.62 23.25
N ARG A 186 -13.35 -6.59 22.86
CA ARG A 186 -14.26 -7.74 22.90
C ARG A 186 -15.21 -7.80 21.69
N PRO A 187 -15.68 -9.00 21.29
CA PRO A 187 -16.63 -9.15 20.19
C PRO A 187 -17.91 -8.32 20.36
N GLU A 188 -18.47 -8.23 21.57
CA GLU A 188 -19.72 -7.49 21.80
C GLU A 188 -19.54 -5.97 21.61
N GLN A 189 -18.33 -5.45 21.90
CA GLN A 189 -17.99 -4.06 21.65
C GLN A 189 -17.82 -3.80 20.15
N ARG A 190 -17.20 -4.73 19.42
CA ARG A 190 -17.12 -4.68 17.96
C ARG A 190 -18.53 -4.59 17.36
N ASP A 191 -19.46 -5.43 17.80
CA ASP A 191 -20.84 -5.41 17.30
C ASP A 191 -21.57 -4.11 17.68
N ALA A 192 -21.35 -3.59 18.90
CA ALA A 192 -21.88 -2.31 19.32
C ALA A 192 -21.34 -1.14 18.45
N PHE A 193 -20.04 -1.11 18.15
CA PHE A 193 -19.45 -0.11 17.25
C PHE A 193 -20.02 -0.24 15.83
N MET A 194 -20.02 -1.45 15.29
CA MET A 194 -20.46 -1.69 13.91
C MET A 194 -21.95 -1.43 13.72
N SER A 195 -22.79 -1.59 14.75
CA SER A 195 -24.23 -1.32 14.66
C SER A 195 -24.62 0.16 14.71
N GLN A 196 -23.69 1.08 14.98
CA GLN A 196 -23.99 2.51 14.99
C GLN A 196 -24.40 3.00 13.60
N ARG A 197 -25.40 3.88 13.55
CA ARG A 197 -25.96 4.40 12.28
C ARG A 197 -24.91 5.07 11.39
N SER A 198 -24.00 5.85 11.97
CA SER A 198 -22.89 6.50 11.25
C SER A 198 -21.92 5.47 10.64
N VAL A 199 -21.62 4.40 11.37
CA VAL A 199 -20.73 3.32 10.92
C VAL A 199 -21.40 2.51 9.81
N GLN A 200 -22.69 2.19 9.96
CA GLN A 200 -23.48 1.52 8.93
C GLN A 200 -23.57 2.33 7.63
N ASP A 201 -23.65 3.67 7.68
CA ASP A 201 -23.62 4.51 6.47
C ASP A 201 -22.30 4.37 5.71
N VAL A 202 -21.17 4.36 6.42
CA VAL A 202 -19.84 4.16 5.82
C VAL A 202 -19.71 2.76 5.20
N VAL A 203 -20.13 1.72 5.92
CA VAL A 203 -20.12 0.34 5.40
C VAL A 203 -21.04 0.20 4.18
N PHE A 204 -22.21 0.85 4.19
CA PHE A 204 -23.12 0.88 3.05
C PHE A 204 -22.47 1.52 1.82
N ARG A 205 -21.72 2.62 2.00
CA ARG A 205 -20.95 3.24 0.90
C ARG A 205 -19.85 2.33 0.40
N ALA A 206 -19.12 1.66 1.30
CA ALA A 206 -18.08 0.69 0.93
C ALA A 206 -18.66 -0.48 0.10
N ARG A 207 -19.88 -0.95 0.41
CA ARG A 207 -20.57 -2.00 -0.38
C ARG A 207 -20.96 -1.56 -1.79
N ARG A 208 -20.97 -0.26 -2.06
CA ARG A 208 -21.19 0.30 -3.41
C ARG A 208 -19.89 0.51 -4.17
N ALA A 209 -18.76 0.13 -3.60
CA ALA A 209 -17.48 0.22 -4.27
C ALA A 209 -17.47 -0.64 -5.52
N ASN A 210 -17.02 -0.06 -6.62
CA ASN A 210 -16.72 -0.80 -7.84
C ASN A 210 -15.26 -1.25 -7.90
N ILE A 211 -14.39 -0.64 -7.08
CA ILE A 211 -12.97 -0.98 -6.95
C ILE A 211 -12.63 -1.18 -5.47
N ALA A 212 -11.94 -2.27 -5.14
CA ALA A 212 -11.24 -2.42 -3.87
C ALA A 212 -9.72 -2.47 -4.11
N VAL A 213 -8.95 -1.74 -3.31
CA VAL A 213 -7.49 -1.77 -3.35
C VAL A 213 -6.97 -2.30 -2.04
N LEU A 214 -6.44 -3.52 -2.06
CA LEU A 214 -6.11 -4.32 -0.88
C LEU A 214 -4.64 -4.68 -0.84
N SER A 215 -4.14 -5.00 0.35
CA SER A 215 -2.88 -5.73 0.53
C SER A 215 -3.08 -6.82 1.57
N VAL A 216 -2.15 -7.78 1.62
CA VAL A 216 -2.12 -8.84 2.63
C VAL A 216 -0.90 -8.72 3.53
N GLY A 217 -1.06 -9.14 4.78
CA GLY A 217 0.00 -9.26 5.77
C GLY A 217 0.39 -10.71 5.99
N SER A 218 1.69 -10.95 6.23
CA SER A 218 2.22 -12.24 6.67
C SER A 218 2.55 -12.18 8.16
N PHE A 219 2.79 -13.36 8.74
CA PHE A 219 3.27 -13.51 10.12
C PHE A 219 4.73 -13.07 10.35
N SER A 220 5.33 -12.32 9.44
CA SER A 220 6.68 -11.79 9.68
C SER A 220 6.68 -10.93 10.94
N ASN A 221 7.74 -11.04 11.75
CA ASN A 221 7.97 -10.19 12.92
C ASN A 221 8.04 -8.70 12.54
N ASP A 222 8.37 -8.39 11.28
CA ASP A 222 8.37 -7.03 10.77
C ASP A 222 6.98 -6.54 10.34
N SER A 223 5.93 -7.37 10.41
CA SER A 223 4.57 -7.00 10.00
C SER A 223 4.03 -5.82 10.83
N PRO A 224 3.22 -4.92 10.23
CA PRO A 224 2.60 -3.85 10.99
C PRO A 224 1.73 -4.36 12.14
N ILE A 225 1.06 -5.49 11.95
CA ILE A 225 0.20 -6.07 12.98
C ILE A 225 1.00 -6.56 14.19
N ALA A 226 2.16 -7.19 13.97
CA ALA A 226 3.05 -7.59 15.06
C ALA A 226 3.65 -6.37 15.79
N ASN A 227 4.01 -5.33 15.05
CA ASN A 227 4.75 -4.18 15.58
C ASN A 227 3.91 -3.10 16.25
N TYR A 228 2.63 -2.98 15.88
CA TYR A 228 1.78 -1.88 16.37
C TYR A 228 0.99 -2.26 17.63
N GLY A 229 1.17 -3.49 18.14
CA GLY A 229 0.62 -3.93 19.42
C GLY A 229 -0.89 -4.12 19.43
N PHE A 230 -1.51 -4.37 18.27
CA PHE A 230 -2.96 -4.57 18.16
C PHE A 230 -3.44 -5.88 18.79
N ILE A 231 -2.58 -6.88 18.72
CA ILE A 231 -2.79 -8.22 19.22
C ILE A 231 -1.58 -8.62 20.03
N LYS A 232 -1.78 -9.43 21.06
CA LYS A 232 -0.69 -9.92 21.88
C LYS A 232 0.14 -10.93 21.08
N PRO A 233 1.44 -11.06 21.33
CA PRO A 233 2.25 -12.12 20.73
C PRO A 233 1.64 -13.52 20.92
N SER A 234 1.06 -13.80 22.09
CA SER A 234 0.37 -15.07 22.37
C SER A 234 -0.85 -15.30 21.46
N GLU A 235 -1.63 -14.26 21.17
CA GLU A 235 -2.77 -14.37 20.26
C GLU A 235 -2.33 -14.63 18.81
N LEU A 236 -1.15 -14.12 18.42
CA LEU A 236 -0.55 -14.40 17.12
C LEU A 236 -0.11 -15.87 17.02
N GLU A 237 0.50 -16.41 18.08
CA GLU A 237 0.87 -17.82 18.18
C GLU A 237 -0.38 -18.73 18.14
N GLU A 238 -1.44 -18.37 18.86
CA GLU A 238 -2.73 -19.08 18.84
C GLU A 238 -3.35 -19.11 17.43
N LEU A 239 -3.31 -17.98 16.70
CA LEU A 239 -3.77 -17.89 15.31
C LEU A 239 -2.97 -18.80 14.38
N GLN A 240 -1.64 -18.82 14.51
CA GLN A 240 -0.78 -19.72 13.74
C GLN A 240 -1.08 -21.19 14.04
N ALA A 241 -1.25 -21.54 15.33
CA ALA A 241 -1.63 -22.88 15.76
C ALA A 241 -3.02 -23.29 15.23
N ALA A 242 -3.93 -22.33 15.07
CA ALA A 242 -5.25 -22.52 14.47
C ALA A 242 -5.22 -22.58 12.92
N GLY A 243 -4.04 -22.49 12.28
CA GLY A 243 -3.86 -22.68 10.85
C GLY A 243 -3.93 -21.40 10.01
N ALA A 244 -3.89 -20.22 10.64
CA ALA A 244 -3.81 -18.97 9.88
C ALA A 244 -2.49 -18.91 9.08
N VAL A 245 -2.56 -18.38 7.85
CA VAL A 245 -1.38 -18.17 6.98
C VAL A 245 -1.01 -16.69 6.79
N GLY A 246 -1.89 -15.79 7.21
CA GLY A 246 -1.69 -14.34 7.24
C GLY A 246 -3.02 -13.63 7.41
N ASP A 247 -3.05 -12.33 7.09
CA ASP A 247 -4.26 -11.51 7.20
C ASP A 247 -4.60 -10.73 5.93
N ILE A 248 -5.90 -10.45 5.78
CA ILE A 248 -6.47 -9.52 4.82
C ILE A 248 -7.46 -8.62 5.58
N LEU A 249 -7.28 -7.30 5.49
CA LEU A 249 -8.08 -6.33 6.27
C LEU A 249 -8.10 -6.63 7.78
N CYS A 250 -6.97 -7.07 8.35
CA CYS A 250 -6.84 -7.48 9.75
C CYS A 250 -7.64 -8.73 10.15
N HIS A 251 -8.27 -9.42 9.20
CA HIS A 251 -8.85 -10.73 9.42
C HIS A 251 -7.85 -11.81 9.01
N PHE A 252 -7.51 -12.68 9.95
CA PHE A 252 -6.62 -13.82 9.73
C PHE A 252 -7.34 -14.95 9.02
N ILE A 253 -6.74 -15.46 7.94
CA ILE A 253 -7.32 -16.50 7.09
C ILE A 253 -6.45 -17.75 7.01
N ASP A 254 -7.08 -18.90 6.81
CA ASP A 254 -6.43 -20.19 6.57
C ASP A 254 -5.90 -20.32 5.12
N ALA A 255 -5.26 -21.44 4.80
CA ALA A 255 -4.71 -21.70 3.46
C ALA A 255 -5.78 -21.76 2.35
N GLU A 256 -7.03 -22.04 2.72
CA GLU A 256 -8.19 -22.02 1.84
C GLU A 256 -8.82 -20.62 1.73
N GLY A 257 -8.24 -19.61 2.38
CA GLY A 257 -8.69 -18.22 2.36
C GLY A 257 -9.92 -17.93 3.22
N ARG A 258 -10.30 -18.84 4.12
CA ARG A 258 -11.44 -18.66 5.03
C ARG A 258 -10.98 -18.03 6.35
N PRO A 259 -11.79 -17.15 6.98
CA PRO A 259 -11.47 -16.62 8.30
C PRO A 259 -11.28 -17.75 9.32
N VAL A 260 -10.16 -17.73 10.03
CA VAL A 260 -9.92 -18.65 11.14
C VAL A 260 -10.91 -18.36 12.27
N ASP A 261 -11.49 -19.41 12.86
CA ASP A 261 -12.40 -19.25 14.00
C ASP A 261 -11.63 -18.92 15.28
N HIS A 262 -11.39 -17.63 15.50
CA HIS A 262 -10.59 -17.12 16.60
C HIS A 262 -11.17 -15.81 17.15
N GLU A 263 -11.00 -15.55 18.44
CA GLU A 263 -11.51 -14.34 19.10
C GLU A 263 -11.00 -13.05 18.43
N VAL A 264 -9.71 -13.02 18.05
CA VAL A 264 -9.10 -11.88 17.35
C VAL A 264 -9.92 -11.46 16.12
N ASN A 265 -10.35 -12.42 15.29
CA ASN A 265 -11.15 -12.13 14.09
C ASN A 265 -12.53 -11.58 14.43
N ARG A 266 -13.11 -11.96 15.56
CA ARG A 266 -14.42 -11.49 16.04
C ARG A 266 -14.35 -10.07 16.62
N ARG A 267 -13.13 -9.57 16.91
CA ARG A 267 -12.86 -8.21 17.43
C ARG A 267 -12.58 -7.19 16.33
N VAL A 268 -12.45 -7.60 15.07
CA VAL A 268 -12.09 -6.71 13.95
C VAL A 268 -13.26 -5.79 13.58
N CYS A 269 -13.02 -4.48 13.57
CA CYS A 269 -13.92 -3.48 13.01
C CYS A 269 -13.41 -3.05 11.63
N ALA A 270 -13.81 -3.81 10.61
CA ALA A 270 -13.47 -3.57 9.22
C ALA A 270 -14.67 -3.91 8.32
N TYR A 271 -14.51 -3.63 7.04
CA TYR A 271 -15.41 -4.10 5.99
C TYR A 271 -15.50 -5.63 6.04
N PRO A 272 -16.71 -6.22 6.04
CA PRO A 272 -16.86 -7.67 6.18
C PRO A 272 -16.20 -8.44 5.02
N LEU A 273 -15.36 -9.43 5.32
CA LEU A 273 -14.65 -10.19 4.28
C LEU A 273 -15.59 -10.89 3.29
N GLN A 274 -16.73 -11.40 3.76
CA GLN A 274 -17.69 -12.07 2.89
C GLN A 274 -18.29 -11.14 1.83
N ASP A 275 -18.36 -9.83 2.12
CA ASP A 275 -18.88 -8.82 1.21
C ASP A 275 -17.82 -8.38 0.18
N LEU A 276 -16.55 -8.84 0.28
CA LEU A 276 -15.53 -8.51 -0.71
C LEU A 276 -15.89 -9.05 -2.08
N SER A 277 -16.47 -10.24 -2.13
CA SER A 277 -16.79 -10.93 -3.38
C SER A 277 -17.89 -10.25 -4.22
N ASP A 278 -18.57 -9.24 -3.66
CA ASP A 278 -19.55 -8.41 -4.34
C ASP A 278 -18.90 -7.24 -5.09
N ILE A 279 -17.65 -6.90 -4.76
CA ILE A 279 -16.92 -5.81 -5.41
C ILE A 279 -16.43 -6.28 -6.79
N PRO A 280 -16.82 -5.60 -7.90
CA PRO A 280 -16.50 -6.01 -9.27
C PRO A 280 -15.00 -6.14 -9.58
N SER A 281 -14.19 -5.21 -9.06
CA SER A 281 -12.75 -5.21 -9.29
C SER A 281 -12.00 -5.14 -7.97
N ILE A 282 -11.28 -6.21 -7.63
CA ILE A 282 -10.44 -6.29 -6.44
C ILE A 282 -8.98 -6.32 -6.91
N ILE A 283 -8.26 -5.26 -6.55
CA ILE A 283 -6.84 -5.06 -6.85
C ILE A 283 -6.04 -5.48 -5.62
N LEU A 284 -5.35 -6.61 -5.69
CA LEU A 284 -4.42 -7.04 -4.66
C LEU A 284 -3.02 -6.49 -4.98
N VAL A 285 -2.49 -5.67 -4.07
CA VAL A 285 -1.16 -5.08 -4.16
C VAL A 285 -0.30 -5.66 -3.04
N SER A 286 0.46 -6.72 -3.36
CA SER A 286 1.33 -7.38 -2.39
C SER A 286 2.38 -8.23 -3.08
N GLY A 287 3.43 -8.57 -2.35
CA GLY A 287 4.53 -9.38 -2.84
C GLY A 287 5.55 -9.65 -1.74
N GLY A 288 6.65 -10.29 -2.11
CA GLY A 288 7.63 -10.90 -1.22
C GLY A 288 7.37 -12.40 -1.03
N GLN A 289 8.44 -13.18 -1.00
CA GLN A 289 8.37 -14.64 -0.84
C GLN A 289 7.64 -15.05 0.45
N GLU A 290 7.77 -14.26 1.52
CA GLU A 290 7.12 -14.46 2.80
C GLU A 290 5.59 -14.31 2.76
N LYS A 291 5.05 -13.72 1.69
CA LYS A 291 3.60 -13.52 1.50
C LYS A 291 2.96 -14.51 0.55
N VAL A 292 3.72 -15.40 -0.08
CA VAL A 292 3.18 -16.33 -1.08
C VAL A 292 2.02 -17.18 -0.53
N ALA A 293 2.12 -17.66 0.72
CA ALA A 293 1.07 -18.45 1.34
C ALA A 293 -0.25 -17.67 1.49
N ILE A 294 -0.20 -16.47 2.07
CA ILE A 294 -1.38 -15.61 2.26
C ILE A 294 -1.93 -15.07 0.93
N MET A 295 -1.06 -14.75 -0.04
CA MET A 295 -1.48 -14.34 -1.37
C MET A 295 -2.22 -15.47 -2.09
N ARG A 296 -1.74 -16.72 -1.97
CA ARG A 296 -2.41 -17.89 -2.52
C ARG A 296 -3.79 -18.10 -1.87
N ALA A 297 -3.88 -17.98 -0.55
CA ALA A 297 -5.13 -18.07 0.17
C ALA A 297 -6.13 -16.98 -0.26
N ALA A 298 -5.67 -15.74 -0.38
CA ALA A 298 -6.50 -14.63 -0.86
C ALA A 298 -7.00 -14.89 -2.29
N LEU A 299 -6.13 -15.32 -3.21
CA LEU A 299 -6.50 -15.66 -4.59
C LEU A 299 -7.49 -16.84 -4.68
N ALA A 300 -7.47 -17.76 -3.72
CA ALA A 300 -8.34 -18.93 -3.71
C ALA A 300 -9.78 -18.60 -3.32
N ASN A 301 -9.99 -17.65 -2.41
CA ASN A 301 -11.31 -17.40 -1.79
C ASN A 301 -11.87 -15.99 -2.05
N THR A 302 -11.14 -15.13 -2.73
CA THR A 302 -11.61 -13.79 -3.12
C THR A 302 -11.59 -13.62 -4.63
N LYS A 303 -12.50 -12.80 -5.17
CA LYS A 303 -12.58 -12.49 -6.61
C LYS A 303 -11.54 -11.44 -7.00
N ILE A 304 -10.28 -11.67 -6.66
CA ILE A 304 -9.17 -10.80 -7.10
C ILE A 304 -9.13 -10.79 -8.62
N SER A 305 -9.38 -9.63 -9.20
CA SER A 305 -9.37 -9.41 -10.64
C SER A 305 -8.01 -8.91 -11.13
N VAL A 306 -7.26 -8.24 -10.26
CA VAL A 306 -5.97 -7.62 -10.57
C VAL A 306 -4.95 -7.95 -9.49
N LEU A 307 -3.79 -8.44 -9.89
CA LEU A 307 -2.66 -8.68 -8.99
C LEU A 307 -1.47 -7.79 -9.38
N ILE A 308 -0.96 -7.02 -8.42
CA ILE A 308 0.27 -6.23 -8.57
C ILE A 308 1.29 -6.75 -7.56
N THR A 309 2.36 -7.35 -8.06
CA THR A 309 3.33 -8.12 -7.27
C THR A 309 4.76 -7.98 -7.81
N ASP A 310 5.75 -8.51 -7.10
CA ASP A 310 7.10 -8.73 -7.62
C ASP A 310 7.30 -10.15 -8.16
N GLU A 311 8.42 -10.33 -8.84
CA GLU A 311 8.86 -11.55 -9.50
C GLU A 311 9.06 -12.75 -8.55
N ASP A 312 9.58 -12.56 -7.33
CA ASP A 312 9.77 -13.66 -6.36
C ASP A 312 8.41 -14.23 -5.96
N ALA A 313 7.48 -13.36 -5.57
CA ALA A 313 6.12 -13.75 -5.22
C ALA A 313 5.37 -14.36 -6.43
N ALA A 314 5.54 -13.82 -7.64
CA ALA A 314 4.95 -14.38 -8.85
C ALA A 314 5.45 -15.82 -9.10
N LYS A 315 6.76 -16.06 -9.02
CA LYS A 315 7.36 -17.39 -9.14
C LYS A 315 6.86 -18.34 -8.05
N GLY A 316 6.77 -17.87 -6.80
CA GLY A 316 6.23 -18.64 -5.68
C GLY A 316 4.75 -19.01 -5.86
N LEU A 317 3.91 -18.10 -6.40
CA LEU A 317 2.51 -18.39 -6.71
C LEU A 317 2.38 -19.41 -7.84
N LEU A 318 3.29 -19.36 -8.82
CA LEU A 318 3.35 -20.26 -9.97
C LEU A 318 4.05 -21.59 -9.69
N SER A 319 4.77 -21.74 -8.57
CA SER A 319 5.24 -23.06 -8.13
C SER A 319 4.07 -23.94 -7.69
N ARG A 320 4.27 -25.26 -7.78
CA ARG A 320 3.28 -26.26 -7.37
C ARG A 320 3.16 -26.31 -5.87
#